data_AF-A0A1G9LQ12-F1
#
_entry.id   AF-A0A1G9LQ12-F1
#
_cell.length_a   1.000
_cell.length_b   1.000
_cell.length_c   1.000
_cell.angle_alpha   90.00
_cell.angle_beta   90.00
_cell.angle_gamma   90.00
#
_symmetry.space_group_name_H-M   'P 1'
#
loop_
_entity.id
_entity.type
_entity.pdbx_description
1 polymer ?
#
loop_
_entity_poly.entity_id
_entity_poly.type
_entity_poly.pdbx_seq_one_letter_code
_entity_poly.pdbx_strand_id
1 'polypeptide(L)'
;MPVFENIQNLTLSFFLIACIPFISSYIYQYYDYERIDNIKDGHIEFNEDEIIIDYSRNYKYHELTDLQIGIIAYYGQRINLIYSNPNETKSLGIRNQLGISNKFEVLSFNFKLESETHLKELENTLFELVISGKLENIDSKKSIKLVSDRFKQNESYKNYVIKQILDKKIGCTEGLLLHGYKSDKEAKELRKKYCG
;
A
#
# COMPACT_ATOMS: atom_id res chain seq x y z
N MET A 1 56.91 23.34 -18.57
CA MET A 1 57.69 23.00 -17.35
C MET A 1 57.30 21.57 -16.97
N PRO A 2 58.14 20.56 -17.24
CA PRO A 2 57.79 19.14 -17.12
C PRO A 2 57.52 18.69 -15.67
N VAL A 3 58.02 19.41 -14.68
CA VAL A 3 57.80 19.11 -13.25
C VAL A 3 56.36 19.37 -12.81
N PHE A 4 55.73 20.45 -13.29
CA PHE A 4 54.34 20.80 -12.94
C PHE A 4 53.32 19.85 -13.59
N GLU A 5 53.58 19.42 -14.83
CA GLU A 5 52.76 18.40 -15.51
C GLU A 5 52.84 17.03 -14.81
N ASN A 6 54.03 16.65 -14.31
CA ASN A 6 54.20 15.41 -13.56
C ASN A 6 53.46 15.41 -12.21
N ILE A 7 53.47 16.53 -11.50
CA ILE A 7 52.73 16.70 -10.24
C ILE A 7 51.21 16.68 -10.52
N GLN A 8 50.74 17.36 -11.56
CA GLN A 8 49.33 17.31 -11.95
C GLN A 8 48.87 15.88 -12.29
N ASN A 9 49.62 15.15 -13.11
CA ASN A 9 49.31 13.76 -13.46
C ASN A 9 49.29 12.84 -12.23
N LEU A 10 50.23 13.03 -11.30
CA LEU A 10 50.28 12.28 -10.05
C LEU A 10 49.07 12.59 -9.16
N THR A 11 48.72 13.87 -8.98
CA THR A 11 47.54 14.28 -8.20
C THR A 11 46.23 13.82 -8.82
N LEU A 12 46.10 13.87 -10.14
CA LEU A 12 44.93 13.36 -10.86
C LEU A 12 44.81 11.85 -10.68
N SER A 13 45.91 11.11 -10.72
CA SER A 13 45.92 9.66 -10.49
C SER A 13 45.43 9.31 -9.08
N PHE A 14 45.91 10.04 -8.06
CA PHE A 14 45.41 9.86 -6.69
C PHE A 14 43.94 10.23 -6.53
N PHE A 15 43.48 11.30 -7.18
CA PHE A 15 42.07 11.69 -7.18
C PHE A 15 41.19 10.63 -7.83
N LEU A 16 41.58 10.11 -9.00
CA LEU A 16 40.85 9.04 -9.69
C LEU A 16 40.77 7.77 -8.85
N ILE A 17 41.86 7.39 -8.18
CA ILE A 17 41.87 6.25 -7.26
C ILE A 17 40.92 6.50 -6.08
N ALA A 18 40.90 7.71 -5.52
CA ALA A 18 40.00 8.09 -4.43
C ALA A 18 38.52 8.15 -4.85
N CYS A 19 38.22 8.40 -6.13
CA CYS A 19 36.86 8.34 -6.66
C CYS A 19 36.28 6.92 -6.71
N ILE A 20 37.12 5.89 -6.87
CA ILE A 20 36.67 4.49 -6.96
C ILE A 20 35.80 4.08 -5.75
N PRO A 21 36.26 4.19 -4.48
CA PRO A 21 35.43 3.80 -3.34
C PRO A 21 34.14 4.62 -3.23
N PHE A 22 34.18 5.91 -3.61
CA PHE A 22 33.00 6.77 -3.59
C PHE A 22 31.94 6.31 -4.60
N ILE A 23 32.35 6.05 -5.85
CA ILE A 23 31.47 5.54 -6.91
C ILE A 23 30.97 4.14 -6.54
N SER A 24 31.84 3.26 -6.04
CA SER A 24 31.47 1.92 -5.60
C SER A 24 30.46 1.93 -4.47
N SER A 25 30.62 2.80 -3.46
CA SER A 25 29.65 2.96 -2.37
C SER A 25 28.30 3.44 -2.89
N TYR A 26 28.31 4.41 -3.81
CA TYR A 26 27.09 4.94 -4.42
C TYR A 26 26.33 3.86 -5.20
N ILE A 27 27.03 3.07 -6.02
CA ILE A 27 26.44 1.95 -6.77
C ILE A 27 25.94 0.87 -5.81
N TYR A 28 26.71 0.52 -4.78
CA TYR A 28 26.31 -0.48 -3.80
C TYR A 28 25.01 -0.10 -3.11
N GLN A 29 24.91 1.13 -2.61
CA GLN A 29 23.73 1.62 -1.90
C GLN A 29 22.49 1.68 -2.80
N TYR A 30 22.67 1.91 -4.10
CA TYR A 30 21.58 1.81 -5.08
C TYR A 30 20.96 0.40 -5.13
N TYR A 31 21.73 -0.66 -4.90
CA TYR A 31 21.22 -2.04 -4.89
C TYR A 31 20.86 -2.56 -3.50
N ASP A 32 21.14 -1.79 -2.45
CA ASP A 32 20.94 -2.18 -1.06
C ASP A 32 19.46 -2.12 -0.66
N TYR A 33 19.10 -2.96 0.31
CA TYR A 33 17.77 -3.01 0.91
C TYR A 33 17.70 -2.11 2.14
N GLU A 34 16.51 -1.61 2.47
CA GLU A 34 16.26 -0.91 3.74
C GLU A 34 16.92 -1.66 4.92
N ARG A 35 17.65 -0.92 5.76
CA ARG A 35 18.29 -1.48 6.95
C ARG A 35 17.33 -1.41 8.12
N ILE A 36 16.55 -2.47 8.29
CA ILE A 36 15.61 -2.60 9.40
C ILE A 36 15.82 -3.97 10.03
N ASP A 37 16.23 -3.98 11.30
CA ASP A 37 16.31 -5.21 12.08
C ASP A 37 14.89 -5.62 12.49
N ASN A 38 14.47 -6.81 12.06
CA ASN A 38 13.19 -7.37 12.44
C ASN A 38 13.26 -8.88 12.63
N ILE A 39 12.33 -9.40 13.42
CA ILE A 39 12.12 -10.84 13.59
C ILE A 39 10.70 -11.10 13.11
N LYS A 40 10.54 -12.13 12.26
CA LYS A 40 9.21 -12.58 11.87
C LYS A 40 8.54 -13.16 13.10
N ASP A 41 7.46 -12.53 13.53
CA ASP A 41 6.62 -12.98 14.60
C ASP A 41 5.19 -13.08 14.06
N GLY A 42 4.75 -14.30 13.79
CA GLY A 42 3.38 -14.58 13.42
C GLY A 42 3.06 -14.81 11.93
N HIS A 43 1.76 -14.96 11.68
CA HIS A 43 1.16 -15.20 10.36
C HIS A 43 -0.23 -14.56 10.27
N ILE A 44 -0.59 -14.07 9.09
CA ILE A 44 -1.90 -13.50 8.79
C ILE A 44 -2.47 -14.20 7.58
N GLU A 45 -3.70 -14.67 7.68
CA GLU A 45 -4.43 -15.32 6.61
C GLU A 45 -5.80 -14.67 6.47
N PHE A 46 -6.19 -14.34 5.23
CA PHE A 46 -7.51 -13.83 4.91
C PHE A 46 -8.30 -14.97 4.26
N ASN A 47 -9.27 -15.49 4.99
CA ASN A 47 -10.18 -16.52 4.51
C ASN A 47 -11.49 -15.92 4.02
N GLU A 48 -12.40 -16.77 3.57
CA GLU A 48 -13.70 -16.33 3.05
C GLU A 48 -14.52 -15.59 4.12
N ASP A 49 -14.48 -16.02 5.38
CA ASP A 49 -15.36 -15.49 6.45
C ASP A 49 -14.64 -14.83 7.63
N GLU A 50 -13.31 -14.98 7.72
CA GLU A 50 -12.52 -14.49 8.86
C GLU A 50 -11.08 -14.12 8.49
N ILE A 51 -10.47 -13.30 9.34
CA ILE A 51 -9.03 -13.04 9.37
C ILE A 51 -8.44 -13.92 10.47
N ILE A 52 -7.46 -14.74 10.14
CA ILE A 52 -6.75 -15.60 11.09
C ILE A 52 -5.38 -14.98 11.39
N ILE A 53 -5.08 -14.80 12.67
CA ILE A 53 -3.79 -14.35 13.17
C ILE A 53 -3.14 -15.49 13.97
N ASP A 54 -1.88 -15.77 13.66
CA ASP A 54 -1.03 -16.77 14.32
C ASP A 54 -1.68 -18.15 14.41
N TYR A 55 -2.46 -18.51 13.39
CA TYR A 55 -3.18 -19.78 13.26
C TYR A 55 -4.12 -20.12 14.43
N SER A 56 -4.43 -19.16 15.30
CA SER A 56 -5.12 -19.41 16.57
C SER A 56 -6.17 -18.38 16.92
N ARG A 57 -6.00 -17.13 16.48
CA ARG A 57 -6.94 -16.04 16.73
C ARG A 57 -7.75 -15.75 15.48
N ASN A 58 -9.04 -16.03 15.53
CA ASN A 58 -9.93 -15.88 14.39
C ASN A 58 -10.86 -14.68 14.59
N TYR A 59 -10.87 -13.78 13.62
CA TYR A 59 -11.69 -12.58 13.62
C TYR A 59 -12.69 -12.65 12.48
N LYS A 60 -13.93 -12.99 12.81
CA LYS A 60 -14.99 -13.06 11.80
C LYS A 60 -15.31 -11.68 11.26
N TYR A 61 -15.47 -11.55 9.95
CA TYR A 61 -15.67 -10.25 9.31
C TYR A 61 -16.90 -9.49 9.84
N HIS A 62 -17.97 -10.21 10.16
CA HIS A 62 -19.18 -9.61 10.72
C HIS A 62 -19.01 -9.12 12.16
N GLU A 63 -17.95 -9.49 12.88
CA GLU A 63 -17.69 -9.01 14.24
C GLU A 63 -16.79 -7.76 14.25
N LEU A 64 -16.19 -7.43 13.11
CA LEU A 64 -15.28 -6.30 12.97
C LEU A 64 -16.02 -4.96 12.96
N THR A 65 -15.50 -4.02 13.73
CA THR A 65 -15.95 -2.62 13.78
C THR A 65 -15.02 -1.69 13.01
N ASP A 66 -13.75 -2.09 12.84
CA ASP A 66 -12.79 -1.39 11.99
C ASP A 66 -11.80 -2.38 11.35
N LEU A 67 -11.39 -2.08 10.12
CA LEU A 67 -10.35 -2.78 9.38
C LEU A 67 -9.55 -1.74 8.60
N GLN A 68 -8.24 -1.71 8.81
CA GLN A 68 -7.33 -0.75 8.19
C GLN A 68 -6.14 -1.50 7.60
N ILE A 69 -5.83 -1.21 6.33
CA ILE A 69 -4.70 -1.81 5.64
C ILE A 69 -3.88 -0.69 5.01
N GLY A 70 -2.67 -0.50 5.52
CA GLY A 70 -1.68 0.44 5.01
C GLY A 70 -0.63 -0.30 4.20
N ILE A 71 -0.65 -0.14 2.88
CA ILE A 71 0.34 -0.73 1.98
C ILE A 71 1.39 0.33 1.65
N ILE A 72 2.64 0.07 2.02
CA ILE A 72 3.80 0.93 1.73
C ILE A 72 4.57 0.36 0.54
N ALA A 73 5.02 -0.89 0.65
CA ALA A 73 5.82 -1.55 -0.38
C ALA A 73 5.85 -3.07 -0.18
N TYR A 74 6.13 -3.80 -1.27
CA TYR A 74 6.51 -5.21 -1.21
C TYR A 74 8.03 -5.38 -1.29
N TYR A 75 8.52 -6.58 -0.96
CA TYR A 75 9.94 -6.91 -0.95
C TYR A 75 10.58 -6.72 -2.34
N GLY A 76 11.68 -5.95 -2.39
CA GLY A 76 12.40 -5.63 -3.62
C GLY A 76 11.77 -4.49 -4.43
N GLN A 77 10.62 -3.94 -4.02
CA GLN A 77 10.05 -2.76 -4.65
C GLN A 77 11.01 -1.58 -4.50
N ARG A 78 11.16 -0.81 -5.60
CA ARG A 78 11.96 0.41 -5.55
C ARG A 78 11.27 1.50 -4.73
N ILE A 79 12.00 2.07 -3.79
CA ILE A 79 11.58 3.15 -2.88
C ILE A 79 12.60 4.29 -2.94
N ASN A 80 12.29 5.41 -2.26
CA ASN A 80 13.20 6.55 -2.13
C ASN A 80 13.66 7.19 -3.46
N LEU A 81 12.83 7.08 -4.52
CA LEU A 81 13.16 7.52 -5.89
C LEU A 81 13.50 9.02 -6.03
N ILE A 82 13.07 9.85 -5.07
CA ILE A 82 13.19 11.32 -5.12
C ILE A 82 14.42 11.83 -4.34
N TYR A 83 15.09 10.97 -3.55
CA TYR A 83 16.22 11.41 -2.74
C TYR A 83 17.48 11.62 -3.59
N SER A 84 18.13 12.77 -3.40
CA SER A 84 19.31 13.19 -4.14
C SER A 84 20.61 12.54 -3.65
N ASN A 85 20.58 11.94 -2.45
CA ASN A 85 21.70 11.25 -1.83
C ASN A 85 21.53 9.74 -1.97
N PRO A 86 22.62 8.97 -2.03
CA PRO A 86 22.52 7.52 -2.06
C PRO A 86 21.86 7.07 -0.76
N ASN A 87 20.71 6.41 -0.91
CA ASN A 87 19.89 5.81 0.14
C ASN A 87 19.47 4.45 -0.38
N GLU A 88 19.12 3.54 0.53
CA GLU A 88 18.63 2.22 0.16
C GLU A 88 17.39 2.37 -0.72
N THR A 89 17.44 1.77 -1.90
CA THR A 89 16.38 1.94 -2.91
C THR A 89 15.44 0.76 -2.96
N LYS A 90 15.67 -0.32 -2.23
CA LYS A 90 14.78 -1.49 -2.22
C LYS A 90 14.13 -1.69 -0.87
N SER A 91 12.82 -1.86 -0.85
CA SER A 91 12.11 -2.16 0.38
C SER A 91 12.28 -3.61 0.81
N LEU A 92 12.32 -3.83 2.13
CA LEU A 92 12.14 -5.17 2.70
C LEU A 92 10.66 -5.62 2.68
N GLY A 93 9.74 -4.71 2.37
CA GLY A 93 8.31 -4.99 2.29
C GLY A 93 7.63 -5.23 3.64
N ILE A 94 8.26 -4.84 4.76
CA ILE A 94 7.85 -5.18 6.13
C ILE A 94 7.10 -4.06 6.86
N ARG A 95 7.00 -2.87 6.24
CA ARG A 95 6.42 -1.68 6.86
C ARG A 95 4.92 -1.53 6.58
N ASN A 96 4.30 -2.52 5.94
CA ASN A 96 2.86 -2.52 5.72
C ASN A 96 2.15 -2.74 7.06
N GLN A 97 0.94 -2.20 7.21
CA GLN A 97 0.21 -2.17 8.47
C GLN A 97 -1.16 -2.80 8.33
N LEU A 98 -1.53 -3.67 9.26
CA LEU A 98 -2.88 -4.18 9.42
C LEU A 98 -3.39 -3.74 10.78
N GLY A 99 -4.55 -3.09 10.79
CA GLY A 99 -5.30 -2.72 11.98
C GLY A 99 -6.67 -3.40 11.97
N ILE A 100 -7.02 -4.08 13.05
CA ILE A 100 -8.30 -4.76 13.23
C ILE A 100 -8.91 -4.28 14.55
N SER A 101 -10.19 -3.99 14.55
CA SER A 101 -10.93 -3.66 15.77
C SER A 101 -12.24 -4.43 15.82
N ASN A 102 -12.58 -4.92 17.00
CA ASN A 102 -13.91 -5.44 17.30
C ASN A 102 -14.43 -4.74 18.59
N LYS A 103 -15.46 -5.28 19.23
CA LYS A 103 -16.01 -4.70 20.47
C LYS A 103 -15.12 -4.87 21.71
N PHE A 104 -14.19 -5.83 21.67
CA PHE A 104 -13.41 -6.28 22.83
C PHE A 104 -11.95 -5.84 22.75
N GLU A 105 -11.39 -5.76 21.55
CA GLU A 105 -9.97 -5.50 21.32
C GLU A 105 -9.69 -4.68 20.06
N VAL A 106 -8.53 -4.05 20.08
CA VAL A 106 -7.93 -3.30 18.97
C VAL A 106 -6.53 -3.84 18.79
N LEU A 107 -6.24 -4.31 17.57
CA LEU A 107 -4.95 -4.88 17.20
C LEU A 107 -4.36 -4.07 16.05
N SER A 108 -3.06 -3.82 16.12
CA SER A 108 -2.32 -3.21 15.04
C SER A 108 -0.92 -3.79 15.01
N PHE A 109 -0.50 -4.23 13.82
CA PHE A 109 0.82 -4.82 13.62
C PHE A 109 1.30 -4.56 12.20
N ASN A 110 2.61 -4.68 12.04
CA ASN A 110 3.24 -4.61 10.74
C ASN A 110 3.24 -5.99 10.08
N PHE A 111 3.15 -6.04 8.75
CA PHE A 111 3.23 -7.29 8.01
C PHE A 111 4.11 -7.17 6.76
N LYS A 112 4.61 -8.32 6.32
CA LYS A 112 5.48 -8.42 5.16
C LYS A 112 4.72 -8.80 3.90
N LEU A 113 4.96 -8.07 2.82
CA LEU A 113 4.60 -8.49 1.46
C LEU A 113 5.85 -9.00 0.75
N GLU A 114 5.89 -10.29 0.44
CA GLU A 114 7.07 -10.96 -0.12
C GLU A 114 7.29 -10.68 -1.62
N SER A 115 6.26 -10.20 -2.32
CA SER A 115 6.33 -9.98 -3.76
C SER A 115 5.21 -9.05 -4.25
N GLU A 116 5.34 -8.58 -5.49
CA GLU A 116 4.27 -7.90 -6.21
C GLU A 116 3.04 -8.81 -6.36
N THR A 117 3.23 -10.11 -6.52
CA THR A 117 2.13 -11.07 -6.60
C THR A 117 1.31 -11.10 -5.32
N HIS A 118 1.96 -11.17 -4.15
CA HIS A 118 1.26 -11.13 -2.85
C HIS A 118 0.50 -9.80 -2.66
N LEU A 119 1.07 -8.68 -3.11
CA LEU A 119 0.35 -7.40 -3.12
C LEU A 119 -0.93 -7.51 -3.97
N LYS A 120 -0.83 -8.03 -5.19
CA LYS A 120 -1.99 -8.15 -6.09
C LYS A 120 -3.04 -9.10 -5.53
N GLU A 121 -2.64 -10.19 -4.90
CA GLU A 121 -3.53 -11.14 -4.24
C GLU A 121 -4.26 -10.49 -3.07
N LEU A 122 -3.53 -9.80 -2.18
CA LEU A 122 -4.15 -9.06 -1.08
C LEU A 122 -5.18 -8.04 -1.60
N GLU A 123 -4.81 -7.24 -2.60
CA GLU A 123 -5.73 -6.26 -3.21
C GLU A 123 -6.99 -6.94 -3.82
N ASN A 124 -6.85 -8.11 -4.44
CA ASN A 124 -7.99 -8.89 -4.95
C ASN A 124 -8.88 -9.37 -3.80
N THR A 125 -8.29 -9.96 -2.77
CA THR A 125 -9.03 -10.47 -1.61
C THR A 125 -9.80 -9.37 -0.91
N LEU A 126 -9.20 -8.19 -0.73
CA LEU A 126 -9.87 -7.02 -0.14
C LEU A 126 -11.00 -6.50 -1.02
N PHE A 127 -10.80 -6.49 -2.34
CA PHE A 127 -11.85 -6.11 -3.28
C PHE A 127 -13.07 -7.03 -3.16
N GLU A 128 -12.87 -8.35 -3.21
CA GLU A 128 -13.94 -9.35 -3.06
C GLU A 128 -14.62 -9.27 -1.69
N LEU A 129 -13.84 -9.07 -0.62
CA LEU A 129 -14.34 -8.90 0.73
C LEU A 129 -15.27 -7.68 0.87
N VAL A 130 -14.90 -6.55 0.27
CA VAL A 130 -15.71 -5.33 0.32
C VAL A 130 -16.99 -5.49 -0.50
N ILE A 131 -16.91 -5.96 -1.74
CA ILE A 131 -18.08 -6.04 -2.62
C ILE A 131 -19.07 -7.12 -2.20
N SER A 132 -18.60 -8.20 -1.55
CA SER A 132 -19.46 -9.25 -0.98
C SER A 132 -20.28 -8.75 0.21
N GLY A 133 -19.92 -7.60 0.80
CA GLY A 133 -20.69 -6.97 1.87
C GLY A 133 -20.50 -7.62 3.24
N LYS A 134 -19.52 -8.51 3.42
CA LYS A 134 -19.26 -9.21 4.70
C LYS A 134 -18.81 -8.29 5.85
N LEU A 135 -18.36 -7.08 5.54
CA LEU A 135 -17.92 -6.05 6.50
C LEU A 135 -19.10 -5.19 6.99
N GLU A 136 -20.18 -5.82 7.44
CA GLU A 136 -21.47 -5.15 7.72
C GLU A 136 -21.40 -4.11 8.85
N ASN A 137 -20.53 -4.35 9.83
CA ASN A 137 -20.37 -3.52 11.03
C ASN A 137 -19.28 -2.45 10.89
N ILE A 138 -18.61 -2.38 9.74
CA ILE A 138 -17.64 -1.34 9.41
C ILE A 138 -18.36 -0.20 8.67
N ASP A 139 -18.00 1.04 8.98
CA ASP A 139 -18.48 2.21 8.24
C ASP A 139 -18.23 2.04 6.72
N SER A 140 -19.27 2.21 5.91
CA SER A 140 -19.20 1.96 4.47
C SER A 140 -18.15 2.80 3.75
N LYS A 141 -17.78 3.98 4.29
CA LYS A 141 -16.70 4.79 3.68
C LYS A 141 -15.35 4.18 3.98
N LYS A 142 -15.15 3.68 5.20
CA LYS A 142 -13.92 2.97 5.57
C LYS A 142 -13.76 1.68 4.76
N SER A 143 -14.82 0.89 4.59
CA SER A 143 -14.75 -0.33 3.77
C SER A 143 -14.41 -0.02 2.31
N ILE A 144 -15.01 1.01 1.71
CA ILE A 144 -14.68 1.43 0.33
C ILE A 144 -13.22 1.86 0.20
N LYS A 145 -12.64 2.51 1.21
CA LYS A 145 -11.23 2.92 1.21
C LYS A 145 -10.24 1.74 1.24
N LEU A 146 -10.68 0.54 1.61
CA LEU A 146 -9.86 -0.67 1.50
C LEU A 146 -9.64 -1.11 0.04
N VAL A 147 -10.50 -0.66 -0.88
CA VAL A 147 -10.40 -1.02 -2.29
C VAL A 147 -9.30 -0.20 -2.97
N SER A 148 -8.31 -0.89 -3.52
CA SER A 148 -7.22 -0.29 -4.30
C SER A 148 -7.75 0.49 -5.50
N ASP A 149 -7.05 1.58 -5.85
CA ASP A 149 -7.41 2.47 -6.96
C ASP A 149 -7.57 1.74 -8.30
N ARG A 150 -6.86 0.63 -8.50
CA ARG A 150 -6.94 -0.21 -9.71
C ARG A 150 -8.35 -0.74 -9.99
N PHE A 151 -9.18 -0.89 -8.95
CA PHE A 151 -10.55 -1.40 -9.08
C PHE A 151 -11.61 -0.30 -9.16
N LYS A 152 -11.26 0.97 -8.97
CA LYS A 152 -12.26 2.05 -8.95
C LYS A 152 -13.02 2.22 -10.27
N GLN A 153 -12.46 1.72 -11.37
CA GLN A 153 -13.11 1.73 -12.67
C GLN A 153 -13.91 0.46 -12.97
N ASN A 154 -13.83 -0.57 -12.11
CA ASN A 154 -14.58 -1.81 -12.22
C ASN A 154 -16.09 -1.56 -12.01
N GLU A 155 -16.92 -2.23 -12.79
CA GLU A 155 -18.39 -2.07 -12.70
C GLU A 155 -18.95 -2.60 -11.38
N SER A 156 -18.44 -3.73 -10.87
CA SER A 156 -18.84 -4.28 -9.56
C SER A 156 -18.53 -3.31 -8.42
N TYR A 157 -17.37 -2.63 -8.48
CA TYR A 157 -17.05 -1.55 -7.54
C TYR A 157 -18.08 -0.43 -7.60
N LYS A 158 -18.35 0.10 -8.80
CA LYS A 158 -19.28 1.20 -9.02
C LYS A 158 -20.70 0.87 -8.55
N ASN A 159 -21.16 -0.33 -8.86
CA ASN A 159 -22.46 -0.85 -8.43
C ASN A 159 -22.53 -0.99 -6.90
N TYR A 160 -21.47 -1.47 -6.27
CA TYR A 160 -21.38 -1.52 -4.81
C TYR A 160 -21.49 -0.13 -4.18
N VAL A 161 -20.74 0.86 -4.67
CA VAL A 161 -20.80 2.24 -4.16
C VAL A 161 -22.20 2.84 -4.33
N ILE A 162 -22.84 2.65 -5.49
CA ILE A 162 -24.22 3.09 -5.73
C ILE A 162 -25.18 2.44 -4.75
N LYS A 163 -25.04 1.13 -4.48
CA LYS A 163 -25.84 0.43 -3.48
C LYS A 163 -25.70 1.07 -2.09
N GLN A 164 -24.47 1.40 -1.67
CA GLN A 164 -24.24 2.09 -0.39
C GLN A 164 -24.89 3.49 -0.32
N ILE A 165 -24.97 4.22 -1.45
CA ILE A 165 -25.68 5.51 -1.55
C ILE A 165 -27.18 5.30 -1.40
N LEU A 166 -27.76 4.34 -2.13
CA LEU A 166 -29.19 4.03 -2.10
C LEU A 166 -29.65 3.55 -0.72
N ASP A 167 -28.82 2.73 -0.05
CA ASP A 167 -29.04 2.25 1.31
C ASP A 167 -28.84 3.36 2.37
N LYS A 168 -28.53 4.59 1.95
CA LYS A 168 -28.26 5.77 2.81
C LYS A 168 -27.14 5.56 3.82
N LYS A 169 -26.24 4.60 3.57
CA LYS A 169 -25.04 4.36 4.39
C LYS A 169 -23.95 5.40 4.12
N ILE A 170 -23.98 6.03 2.95
CA ILE A 170 -23.07 7.12 2.57
C ILE A 170 -23.88 8.28 2.00
N GLY A 171 -23.49 9.51 2.32
CA GLY A 171 -24.11 10.70 1.72
C GLY A 171 -23.84 10.74 0.21
N CYS A 172 -24.86 11.13 -0.57
CA CYS A 172 -24.79 11.13 -2.04
C CYS A 172 -23.52 11.79 -2.60
N THR A 173 -23.22 13.03 -2.21
CA THR A 173 -22.08 13.77 -2.78
C THR A 173 -20.76 13.06 -2.53
N GLU A 174 -20.56 12.56 -1.31
CA GLU A 174 -19.36 11.83 -0.93
C GLU A 174 -19.28 10.45 -1.59
N GLY A 175 -20.40 9.72 -1.65
CA GLY A 175 -20.48 8.44 -2.34
C GLY A 175 -20.18 8.57 -3.84
N LEU A 176 -20.65 9.63 -4.49
CA LEU A 176 -20.33 9.90 -5.90
C LEU A 176 -18.85 10.24 -6.10
N LEU A 177 -18.20 10.94 -5.16
CA LEU A 177 -16.74 11.14 -5.20
C LEU A 177 -16.01 9.80 -5.08
N LEU A 178 -16.46 8.91 -4.19
CA LEU A 178 -15.89 7.57 -4.04
C LEU A 178 -16.15 6.67 -5.25
N HIS A 179 -17.27 6.86 -5.97
CA HIS A 179 -17.60 6.14 -7.21
C HIS A 179 -16.57 6.38 -8.33
N GLY A 180 -15.89 7.53 -8.32
CA GLY A 180 -14.81 7.82 -9.28
C GLY A 180 -15.32 8.07 -10.72
N TYR A 181 -16.39 8.87 -10.85
CA TYR A 181 -16.87 9.33 -12.16
C TYR A 181 -15.78 10.10 -12.93
N LYS A 182 -15.84 10.09 -14.26
CA LYS A 182 -14.79 10.64 -15.14
C LYS A 182 -15.04 12.08 -15.57
N SER A 183 -16.27 12.59 -15.42
CA SER A 183 -16.62 13.95 -15.84
C SER A 183 -17.75 14.55 -15.00
N ASP A 184 -17.83 15.89 -14.98
CA ASP A 184 -18.92 16.61 -14.34
C ASP A 184 -20.30 16.31 -14.93
N LYS A 185 -20.34 15.95 -16.23
CA LYS A 185 -21.58 15.54 -16.88
C LYS A 185 -22.09 14.22 -16.30
N GLU A 186 -21.21 13.23 -16.19
CA GLU A 186 -21.51 11.94 -15.57
C GLU A 186 -21.94 12.13 -14.10
N ALA A 187 -21.24 12.99 -13.36
CA ALA A 187 -21.60 13.31 -11.98
C ALA A 187 -23.02 13.87 -11.85
N LYS A 188 -23.42 14.79 -12.74
CA LYS A 188 -24.78 15.37 -12.77
C LYS A 188 -25.83 14.32 -13.10
N GLU A 189 -25.55 13.42 -14.05
CA GLU A 189 -26.46 12.33 -14.42
C GLU A 189 -26.65 11.34 -13.27
N LEU A 190 -25.56 10.91 -12.63
CA LEU A 190 -25.58 10.01 -11.48
C LEU A 190 -26.32 10.64 -10.29
N ARG A 191 -26.06 11.91 -10.00
CA ARG A 191 -26.76 12.65 -8.93
C ARG A 191 -28.25 12.74 -9.18
N LYS A 192 -28.67 13.03 -10.41
CA LYS A 192 -30.09 13.06 -10.79
C LYS A 192 -30.75 11.68 -10.65
N LYS A 193 -30.00 10.61 -10.95
CA LYS A 193 -30.52 9.24 -10.95
C LYS A 193 -30.64 8.62 -9.56
N TYR A 194 -29.69 8.87 -8.67
CA TYR A 194 -29.55 8.14 -7.40
C TYR A 194 -29.72 9.00 -6.15
N CYS A 195 -29.81 10.32 -6.30
CA CYS A 195 -29.84 11.25 -5.16
C CYS A 195 -31.03 12.22 -5.20
N GLY A 196 -32.03 11.93 -6.02
CA GLY A 196 -33.31 12.64 -6.08
C GLY A 196 -34.29 12.16 -5.04
#